data_AF-A0A954SZP4-F1
#
_entry.id   AF-A0A954SZP4-F1
#
_cell.length_a   1.000
_cell.length_b   1.000
_cell.length_c   1.000
_cell.angle_alpha   90.00
_cell.angle_beta   90.00
_cell.angle_gamma   90.00
#
_symmetry.space_group_name_H-M   'P 1'
#
loop_
_entity.id
_entity.type
_entity.pdbx_description
1 polymer ?
#
loop_
_entity_poly.entity_id
_entity_poly.type
_entity_poly.pdbx_seq_one_letter_code
_entity_poly.pdbx_strand_id
1 'polypeptide(L)'
;DVNNVYVSSVNHDFDPVEYIENVPHERIVQCHLAGHTNCGTHLIDTHDGHVIDPVWDLYRRAHQLTGGMSTLLEWDARIPAFPVVHAEVLKAKQYISNESDALDGTTERHAPGQTRPEQEADSLVAQTVVPHPAVLVETEVE
;
A
#
# COMPACT_ATOMS: atom_id res chain seq x y z
N ASP A 1 -6.46 -4.24 -7.96
CA ASP A 1 -7.32 -4.50 -6.81
C ASP A 1 -6.92 -5.82 -6.18
N VAL A 2 -6.63 -5.86 -4.87
CA VAL A 2 -6.32 -7.12 -4.16
C VAL A 2 -7.56 -7.84 -3.62
N ASN A 3 -8.66 -7.11 -3.38
CA ASN A 3 -9.95 -7.68 -3.01
C ASN A 3 -10.49 -8.54 -4.16
N ASN A 4 -10.43 -8.05 -5.41
CA ASN A 4 -10.90 -8.79 -6.57
C ASN A 4 -10.09 -10.05 -6.82
N VAL A 5 -8.78 -10.02 -6.53
CA VAL A 5 -7.92 -11.21 -6.60
C VAL A 5 -8.41 -12.25 -5.60
N TYR A 6 -8.67 -11.86 -4.34
CA TYR A 6 -9.19 -12.76 -3.31
C TYR A 6 -10.60 -13.29 -3.63
N VAL A 7 -11.52 -12.41 -4.06
CA VAL A 7 -12.89 -12.80 -4.46
C VAL A 7 -12.84 -13.80 -5.61
N SER A 8 -12.02 -13.53 -6.63
CA SER A 8 -11.86 -14.42 -7.78
C SER A 8 -11.22 -15.73 -7.38
N SER A 9 -10.26 -15.73 -6.46
CA SER A 9 -9.53 -16.93 -6.04
C SER A 9 -10.44 -17.91 -5.31
N VAL A 10 -11.34 -17.40 -4.45
CA VAL A 10 -12.35 -18.22 -3.77
C VAL A 10 -13.41 -18.73 -4.75
N ASN A 11 -13.83 -17.91 -5.72
CA ASN A 11 -14.88 -18.29 -6.66
C ASN A 11 -14.41 -19.25 -7.77
N HIS A 12 -13.10 -19.28 -8.05
CA HIS A 12 -12.51 -20.04 -9.17
C HIS A 12 -11.41 -21.02 -8.74
N ASP A 13 -11.26 -21.27 -7.44
CA ASP A 13 -10.34 -22.25 -6.87
C ASP A 13 -8.88 -22.10 -7.34
N PHE A 14 -8.33 -20.89 -7.25
CA PHE A 14 -6.89 -20.64 -7.47
C PHE A 14 -6.21 -20.02 -6.25
N ASP A 15 -4.88 -20.04 -6.20
CA ASP A 15 -4.10 -19.42 -5.11
C ASP A 15 -3.92 -17.90 -5.37
N PRO A 16 -4.49 -17.02 -4.53
CA PRO A 16 -4.35 -15.58 -4.72
C PRO A 16 -2.92 -15.08 -4.47
N VAL A 17 -2.11 -15.79 -3.68
CA VAL A 17 -0.70 -15.43 -3.44
C VAL A 17 0.11 -15.69 -4.70
N GLU A 18 -0.07 -16.85 -5.33
CA GLU A 18 0.57 -17.18 -6.61
C GLU A 18 0.20 -16.13 -7.68
N TYR A 19 -1.06 -15.70 -7.73
CA TYR A 19 -1.49 -14.64 -8.64
C TYR A 19 -0.73 -13.33 -8.39
N ILE A 20 -0.65 -12.86 -7.14
CA ILE A 20 0.04 -11.61 -6.78
C ILE A 20 1.55 -11.70 -7.06
N GLU A 21 2.17 -12.86 -6.93
CA GLU A 21 3.60 -13.05 -7.16
C GLU A 21 3.98 -13.07 -8.65
N ASN A 22 3.03 -13.32 -9.55
CA ASN A 22 3.31 -13.51 -10.98
C ASN A 22 2.84 -12.35 -11.88
N VAL A 23 2.19 -11.32 -11.33
CA VAL A 23 1.89 -10.08 -12.08
C VAL A 23 3.13 -9.19 -12.24
N PRO A 24 3.26 -8.40 -13.32
CA PRO A 24 4.43 -7.53 -13.53
C PRO A 24 4.41 -6.32 -12.59
N HIS A 25 5.09 -6.43 -11.44
CA HIS A 25 5.04 -5.44 -10.35
C HIS A 25 5.51 -4.05 -10.75
N GLU A 26 6.45 -3.95 -11.69
CA GLU A 26 6.96 -2.68 -12.20
C GLU A 26 5.91 -1.86 -12.97
N ARG A 27 4.78 -2.47 -13.31
CA ARG A 27 3.65 -1.80 -13.99
C ARG A 27 2.50 -1.46 -13.05
N ILE A 28 2.59 -1.85 -11.78
CA ILE A 28 1.53 -1.61 -10.79
C ILE A 28 1.76 -0.24 -10.16
N VAL A 29 0.86 0.71 -10.47
CA VAL A 29 0.94 2.08 -9.95
C VAL A 29 0.11 2.26 -8.68
N GLN A 30 -0.99 1.53 -8.57
CA GLN A 30 -1.95 1.69 -7.48
C GLN A 30 -2.59 0.35 -7.11
N CYS A 31 -2.84 0.19 -5.81
CA CYS A 31 -3.58 -0.92 -5.24
C CYS A 31 -4.88 -0.41 -4.60
N HIS A 32 -5.95 -1.15 -4.85
CA HIS A 32 -7.27 -0.92 -4.27
C HIS A 32 -7.53 -1.97 -3.20
N LEU A 33 -8.12 -1.53 -2.10
CA LEU A 33 -8.51 -2.30 -0.93
C LEU A 33 -10.01 -2.13 -0.74
N ALA A 34 -10.75 -3.21 -0.57
CA ALA A 34 -12.19 -3.15 -0.35
C ALA A 34 -12.67 -4.33 0.52
N GLY A 35 -13.88 -4.18 1.06
CA GLY A 35 -14.63 -5.30 1.63
C GLY A 35 -15.49 -5.99 0.58
N HIS A 36 -15.89 -7.23 0.87
CA HIS A 36 -16.77 -8.03 0.01
C HIS A 36 -17.84 -8.75 0.84
N THR A 37 -18.89 -9.22 0.17
CA THR A 37 -19.94 -10.02 0.80
C THR A 37 -19.67 -11.50 0.59
N ASN A 38 -19.75 -12.28 1.67
CA ASN A 38 -19.70 -13.74 1.61
C ASN A 38 -21.12 -14.31 1.56
N CYS A 39 -21.47 -14.99 0.47
CA CYS A 39 -22.77 -15.62 0.27
C CYS A 39 -22.78 -17.13 0.62
N GLY A 40 -21.73 -17.62 1.29
CA GLY A 40 -21.54 -19.02 1.69
C GLY A 40 -21.02 -19.92 0.56
N THR A 41 -21.50 -19.74 -0.66
CA THR A 41 -21.06 -20.50 -1.85
C THR A 41 -20.09 -19.75 -2.75
N HIS A 42 -20.11 -18.42 -2.67
CA HIS A 42 -19.30 -17.52 -3.48
C HIS A 42 -19.15 -16.18 -2.76
N LEU A 43 -18.17 -15.39 -3.19
CA LEU A 43 -17.95 -14.03 -2.75
C LEU A 43 -18.43 -13.05 -3.82
N ILE A 44 -19.02 -11.94 -3.38
CA ILE A 44 -19.40 -10.82 -4.26
C ILE A 44 -18.57 -9.60 -3.85
N ASP A 45 -17.92 -9.01 -4.84
CA ASP A 45 -17.10 -7.81 -4.73
C ASP A 45 -17.98 -6.56 -4.50
N THR A 46 -18.44 -6.35 -3.26
CA THR A 46 -19.50 -5.37 -2.95
C THR A 46 -19.01 -4.01 -2.47
N HIS A 47 -17.74 -3.87 -2.08
CA HIS A 47 -17.12 -2.59 -1.67
C HIS A 47 -17.88 -1.82 -0.58
N ASP A 48 -18.53 -2.55 0.32
CA ASP A 48 -19.50 -1.99 1.26
C ASP A 48 -19.28 -2.44 2.71
N GLY A 49 -18.03 -2.77 3.01
CA GLY A 49 -17.61 -3.29 4.31
C GLY A 49 -16.12 -3.14 4.58
N HIS A 50 -15.73 -3.55 5.77
CA HIS A 50 -14.33 -3.57 6.19
C HIS A 50 -13.51 -4.57 5.37
N VAL A 51 -12.24 -4.26 5.16
CA VAL A 51 -11.28 -5.15 4.51
C VAL A 51 -10.92 -6.26 5.50
N ILE A 52 -10.98 -7.52 5.06
CA ILE A 52 -10.67 -8.69 5.90
C ILE A 52 -9.17 -8.99 5.94
N ASP A 53 -8.70 -9.69 6.97
CA ASP A 53 -7.28 -10.00 7.18
C ASP A 53 -6.59 -10.67 5.97
N PRO A 54 -7.18 -11.66 5.29
CA PRO A 54 -6.56 -12.25 4.10
C PRO A 54 -6.30 -11.24 2.97
N VAL A 55 -7.17 -10.25 2.78
CA VAL A 55 -6.98 -9.20 1.76
C VAL A 55 -5.87 -8.24 2.20
N TRP A 56 -5.78 -7.93 3.50
CA TRP A 56 -4.67 -7.16 4.04
C TRP A 56 -3.31 -7.87 3.91
N ASP A 57 -3.30 -9.20 4.03
CA ASP A 57 -2.09 -10.00 3.85
C ASP A 57 -1.61 -10.00 2.39
N LEU A 58 -2.55 -10.12 1.43
CA LEU A 58 -2.24 -9.95 -0.01
C LEU A 58 -1.74 -8.54 -0.31
N TYR A 59 -2.34 -7.53 0.31
CA TYR A 59 -1.89 -6.15 0.20
C TYR A 59 -0.45 -5.95 0.68
N ARG A 60 -0.09 -6.48 1.86
CA ARG A 60 1.29 -6.44 2.37
C ARG A 60 2.26 -7.04 1.35
N ARG A 61 1.93 -8.20 0.79
CA ARG A 61 2.75 -8.90 -0.21
C ARG A 61 2.91 -8.06 -1.47
N ALA A 62 1.81 -7.57 -2.04
CA ALA A 62 1.83 -6.71 -3.23
C ALA A 62 2.63 -5.41 -2.98
N HIS A 63 2.53 -4.84 -1.78
CA HIS A 63 3.26 -3.63 -1.41
C HIS A 63 4.77 -3.86 -1.35
N GLN A 64 5.20 -4.99 -0.80
CA GLN A 64 6.61 -5.37 -0.78
C GLN A 64 7.15 -5.62 -2.20
N LEU A 65 6.41 -6.36 -3.03
CA LEU A 65 6.85 -6.71 -4.39
C LEU A 65 6.93 -5.50 -5.34
N THR A 66 6.09 -4.49 -5.13
CA THR A 66 6.09 -3.26 -5.93
C THR A 66 7.08 -2.20 -5.43
N GLY A 67 7.69 -2.39 -4.25
CA GLY A 67 8.52 -1.37 -3.61
C GLY A 67 7.72 -0.17 -3.07
N GLY A 68 6.40 -0.31 -2.93
CA GLY A 68 5.51 0.68 -2.33
C GLY A 68 4.60 1.43 -3.30
N MET A 69 3.65 0.72 -3.91
CA MET A 69 2.62 1.32 -4.76
C MET A 69 1.62 2.20 -3.97
N SER A 70 0.96 3.12 -4.68
CA SER A 70 -0.12 3.94 -4.10
C SER A 70 -1.26 3.05 -3.58
N THR A 71 -1.89 3.45 -2.48
CA THR A 71 -2.97 2.70 -1.83
C THR A 71 -4.25 3.53 -1.80
N LEU A 72 -5.36 2.91 -2.21
CA LEU A 72 -6.69 3.49 -2.15
C LEU A 72 -7.64 2.50 -1.46
N LEU A 73 -8.39 2.98 -0.46
CA LEU A 73 -9.51 2.25 0.11
C LEU A 73 -10.75 2.57 -0.72
N GLU A 74 -11.36 1.55 -1.32
CA GLU A 74 -12.60 1.66 -2.08
C GLU A 74 -13.80 1.34 -1.18
N TRP A 75 -14.77 2.25 -1.20
CA TRP A 75 -16.02 2.11 -0.48
C TRP A 75 -17.11 2.88 -1.23
N ASP A 76 -17.89 2.19 -2.06
CA ASP A 76 -18.83 2.84 -3.00
C ASP A 76 -20.32 2.68 -2.60
N ALA A 77 -20.62 1.76 -1.68
CA ALA A 77 -21.96 1.51 -1.17
C ALA A 77 -21.98 1.42 0.36
N ARG A 78 -23.12 1.77 0.97
CA ARG A 78 -23.30 1.82 2.44
C ARG A 78 -22.15 2.53 3.17
N ILE A 79 -21.70 3.65 2.59
CA ILE A 79 -20.52 4.39 3.06
C ILE A 79 -20.73 4.83 4.52
N PRO A 80 -19.87 4.39 5.46
CA PRO A 80 -20.00 4.76 6.86
C PRO A 80 -19.49 6.18 7.11
N ALA A 81 -19.63 6.66 8.34
CA ALA A 81 -19.11 7.97 8.72
C ALA A 81 -17.59 8.07 8.46
N PHE A 82 -17.12 9.26 8.10
CA PHE A 82 -15.72 9.52 7.77
C PHE A 82 -14.70 8.93 8.77
N PRO A 83 -14.88 9.02 10.10
CA PRO A 83 -13.94 8.42 11.05
C PRO A 83 -13.74 6.92 10.88
N VAL A 84 -14.74 6.19 10.36
CA VAL A 84 -14.69 4.76 10.12
C VAL A 84 -13.82 4.45 8.89
N VAL A 85 -14.10 5.07 7.74
CA VAL A 85 -13.30 4.88 6.52
C VAL A 85 -11.86 5.37 6.71
N HIS A 86 -11.68 6.45 7.47
CA HIS A 86 -10.35 6.98 7.79
C HIS A 86 -9.57 6.02 8.70
N ALA A 87 -10.22 5.44 9.71
CA ALA A 87 -9.58 4.42 10.55
C ALA A 87 -9.22 3.16 9.74
N GLU A 88 -10.08 2.75 8.80
CA GLU A 88 -9.83 1.61 7.93
C GLU A 88 -8.59 1.81 7.06
N VAL A 89 -8.50 2.94 6.34
CA VAL A 89 -7.34 3.21 5.47
C VAL A 89 -6.05 3.39 6.29
N LEU A 90 -6.14 3.90 7.52
CA LEU A 90 -4.97 4.01 8.41
C LEU A 90 -4.39 2.66 8.82
N LYS A 91 -5.16 1.56 8.79
CA LYS A 91 -4.63 0.21 9.00
C LYS A 91 -3.52 -0.12 8.01
N ALA A 92 -3.57 0.39 6.79
CA ALA A 92 -2.55 0.14 5.75
C ALA A 92 -1.13 0.40 6.26
N LYS A 93 -0.93 1.40 7.13
CA LYS A 93 0.38 1.69 7.75
C LYS A 93 0.94 0.49 8.52
N GLN A 94 0.09 -0.25 9.22
CA GLN A 94 0.47 -1.45 9.99
C GLN A 94 0.90 -2.61 9.08
N TYR A 95 0.40 -2.64 7.84
CA TYR A 95 0.73 -3.65 6.84
C TYR A 95 1.92 -3.24 5.96
N ILE A 96 2.27 -1.96 5.90
CA ILE A 96 3.42 -1.43 5.15
C ILE A 96 4.69 -1.31 6.00
N SER A 97 4.57 -1.11 7.32
CA SER A 97 5.73 -0.98 8.21
C SER A 97 6.63 -2.21 8.14
N ASN A 98 7.85 -1.99 7.69
CA ASN A 98 8.88 -3.03 7.53
C ASN A 98 9.37 -3.55 8.89
N GLU A 99 9.73 -4.84 8.96
CA GLU A 99 10.59 -5.40 10.01
C GLU A 99 12.01 -4.80 10.04
N SER A 100 12.33 -3.87 9.13
CA SER A 100 13.66 -3.23 9.02
C SER A 100 14.02 -2.29 10.18
N ASP A 101 13.10 -2.00 11.10
CA ASP A 101 13.40 -1.25 12.33
C ASP A 101 14.05 -2.12 13.43
N ALA A 102 14.20 -3.45 13.23
CA ALA A 102 14.69 -4.38 14.25
C ALA A 102 16.20 -4.73 14.17
N LEU A 103 16.96 -4.17 13.22
CA LEU A 103 18.37 -4.56 12.98
C LEU A 103 19.42 -3.45 13.17
N ASP A 104 19.04 -2.21 13.50
CA ASP A 104 20.01 -1.13 13.74
C ASP A 104 20.15 -0.83 15.25
N GLY A 105 20.73 -1.79 15.97
CA GLY A 105 20.89 -1.78 17.43
C GLY A 105 22.31 -2.07 17.92
N THR A 106 23.34 -1.79 17.11
CA THR A 106 24.74 -1.89 17.55
C THR A 106 25.57 -0.79 16.89
N THR A 107 25.60 0.39 17.52
CA THR A 107 26.73 1.32 17.33
C THR A 107 27.43 1.49 18.68
N GLU A 108 28.59 0.85 18.78
CA GLU A 108 29.53 1.03 19.88
C GLU A 108 30.05 2.49 19.93
N ARG A 109 30.28 2.94 21.17
CA ARG A 109 30.82 4.25 21.55
C ARG A 109 32.18 4.54 20.90
N HIS A 110 32.38 5.72 20.31
CA HIS A 110 33.70 6.37 20.18
C HIS A 110 33.60 7.89 20.35
N ALA A 111 34.54 8.45 21.13
CA ALA A 111 34.60 9.84 21.62
C ALA A 111 35.11 10.86 20.58
N PRO A 112 34.84 12.18 20.73
CA PRO A 112 35.20 13.17 19.72
C PRO A 112 36.62 13.69 19.95
N GLY A 113 37.46 13.56 18.92
CA GLY A 113 38.76 14.19 18.89
C GLY A 113 39.54 13.82 17.64
N GLN A 114 39.39 14.60 16.56
CA GLN A 114 40.45 15.07 15.66
C GLN A 114 39.85 15.71 14.40
N THR A 115 40.33 16.91 14.11
CA THR A 115 40.08 17.71 12.91
C THR A 115 40.62 17.04 11.65
N ARG A 116 39.88 17.11 10.53
CA ARG A 116 40.36 16.77 9.18
C ARG A 116 39.90 17.85 8.18
N PRO A 117 40.70 18.19 7.14
CA PRO A 117 40.55 19.42 6.38
C PRO A 117 39.57 19.29 5.20
N GLU A 118 39.20 20.45 4.67
CA GLU A 118 38.37 20.70 3.48
C GLU A 118 38.94 20.00 2.24
N GLN A 119 38.05 19.38 1.43
CA GLN A 119 38.12 19.42 -0.04
C GLN A 119 36.83 18.86 -0.71
N GLU A 120 36.21 19.76 -1.46
CA GLU A 120 35.55 19.67 -2.78
C GLU A 120 34.58 18.52 -3.16
N ALA A 121 33.34 18.96 -3.37
CA ALA A 121 32.34 18.61 -4.39
C ALA A 121 32.51 17.34 -5.24
N ASP A 122 31.46 16.49 -5.24
CA ASP A 122 30.96 15.95 -6.50
C ASP A 122 29.45 15.56 -6.46
N SER A 123 28.76 15.99 -7.51
CA SER A 123 27.52 15.51 -8.13
C SER A 123 26.26 15.18 -7.29
N LEU A 124 25.29 16.11 -7.28
CA LEU A 124 23.88 15.82 -7.05
C LEU A 124 23.30 15.08 -8.27
N VAL A 125 23.00 13.79 -8.11
CA VAL A 125 22.08 13.10 -9.02
C VAL A 125 20.66 13.50 -8.62
N ALA A 126 20.04 14.37 -9.42
CA ALA A 126 18.65 14.77 -9.26
C ALA A 126 17.74 13.55 -9.37
N GLN A 127 17.11 13.15 -8.26
CA GLN A 127 15.99 12.23 -8.30
C GLN A 127 14.85 12.88 -9.10
N THR A 128 14.47 12.26 -10.20
CA THR A 128 13.34 12.72 -11.01
C THR A 128 12.06 12.40 -10.25
N VAL A 129 11.55 13.40 -9.52
CA VAL A 129 10.22 13.35 -8.93
C VAL A 129 9.21 13.36 -10.08
N VAL A 130 8.48 12.27 -10.25
CA VAL A 130 7.36 12.22 -11.19
C VAL A 130 6.24 13.09 -10.61
N PRO A 131 5.82 14.18 -11.28
CA PRO A 131 4.77 15.04 -10.75
C PRO A 131 3.42 14.32 -10.76
N HIS A 132 2.71 14.39 -9.62
CA HIS A 132 1.36 13.86 -9.46
C HIS A 132 0.34 14.81 -10.10
N PRO A 133 -0.47 14.38 -11.09
CA PRO A 133 -1.46 15.25 -11.72
C PRO A 133 -2.78 15.14 -10.95
N ALA A 134 -2.89 15.87 -9.85
CA ALA A 134 -4.18 16.09 -9.20
C ALA A 134 -4.40 17.60 -9.06
N VAL A 135 -4.78 18.24 -10.17
CA VAL A 135 -5.41 19.56 -10.11
C VAL A 135 -6.89 19.30 -9.82
N LEU A 136 -7.31 19.57 -8.58
CA LEU A 136 -8.72 19.61 -8.22
C LEU A 136 -9.35 20.82 -8.92
N VAL A 137 -10.22 20.57 -9.90
CA VAL A 137 -11.07 21.59 -10.48
C VAL A 137 -12.30 21.71 -9.59
N GLU A 138 -12.38 22.79 -8.83
CA GLU A 138 -13.62 23.16 -8.13
C GLU A 138 -14.59 23.73 -9.17
N THR A 139 -15.67 23.00 -9.44
CA THR A 139 -16.81 23.55 -10.19
C THR A 139 -17.70 24.32 -9.21
N GLU A 140 -17.70 25.64 -9.30
CA GLU A 140 -18.74 26.46 -8.68
C GLU A 140 -20.09 26.13 -9.34
N VAL A 141 -21.10 25.87 -8.52
CA VAL A 141 -22.48 25.64 -8.95
C VAL A 141 -23.22 26.97 -8.75
N GLU A 142 -23.63 27.61 -9.85
CA GLU A 142 -24.60 28.73 -9.84
C GLU A 142 -26.04 28.22 -9.68
#